data_AF-A0A5K0WZN6-F1
#
_entry.id   AF-A0A5K0WZN6-F1
#
_cell.length_a   1.000
_cell.length_b   1.000
_cell.length_c   1.000
_cell.angle_alpha   90.00
_cell.angle_beta   90.00
_cell.angle_gamma   90.00
#
_symmetry.space_group_name_H-M   'P 1'
#
loop_
_entity.id
_entity.type
_entity.pdbx_description
1 polymer ?
#
loop_
_entity_poly.entity_id
_entity_poly.type
_entity_poly.pdbx_seq_one_letter_code
_entity_poly.pdbx_strand_id
1 'polypeptide(L)' 'FYDHYFDWGLAKEIKMLSGIRARNEIKPQSSVEILAAERDIYVAKIDGKVITKIGSRYDVGGLVPPGFCLATSGKDYA' A
#
# COMPACT_ATOMS: atom_id res chain seq x y z
N PHE A 1 10.94 -4.19 -14.06
CA PHE A 1 9.51 -4.54 -13.90
C PHE A 1 9.24 -5.97 -14.35
N TYR A 2 9.66 -6.38 -15.55
CA TYR A 2 9.53 -7.76 -16.03
C TYR A 2 10.13 -8.77 -15.04
N ASP A 3 11.41 -8.61 -14.69
CA ASP A 3 12.14 -9.53 -13.80
C ASP A 3 11.53 -9.58 -12.40
N HIS A 4 11.05 -8.44 -11.89
CA HIS A 4 10.35 -8.39 -10.60
C HIS A 4 9.12 -9.29 -10.61
N TYR A 5 8.37 -9.30 -11.71
CA TYR A 5 7.16 -10.09 -11.83
C TYR A 5 7.48 -11.57 -12.14
N PHE A 6 8.37 -11.86 -13.08
CA PHE A 6 8.58 -13.22 -13.58
C PHE A 6 9.71 -13.98 -12.88
N ASP A 7 10.78 -13.31 -12.46
CA ASP A 7 12.02 -13.98 -12.05
C ASP A 7 12.29 -13.90 -10.54
N TRP A 8 11.79 -12.86 -9.85
CA TRP A 8 12.11 -12.60 -8.44
C TRP A 8 11.13 -13.23 -7.45
N GLY A 9 10.14 -13.99 -7.91
CA GLY A 9 9.12 -14.61 -7.07
C GLY A 9 8.06 -13.64 -6.52
N LEU A 10 8.02 -12.38 -6.98
CA LEU A 10 7.06 -11.38 -6.49
C LEU A 10 5.74 -11.33 -7.29
N ALA A 11 5.55 -12.20 -8.29
CA ALA A 11 4.34 -12.25 -9.12
C ALA A 11 3.04 -12.20 -8.30
N LYS A 12 2.97 -13.02 -7.24
CA LYS A 12 1.77 -13.15 -6.40
C LYS A 12 1.45 -11.84 -5.66
N GLU A 13 2.46 -11.21 -5.08
CA GLU A 13 2.33 -9.94 -4.35
C GLU A 13 1.96 -8.80 -5.28
N ILE A 14 2.66 -8.68 -6.43
CA ILE A 14 2.37 -7.65 -7.44
C ILE A 14 0.96 -7.80 -8.00
N LYS A 15 0.51 -9.04 -8.28
CA LYS A 15 -0.85 -9.31 -8.75
C LYS A 15 -1.89 -8.94 -7.68
N MET A 16 -1.62 -9.20 -6.41
CA MET A 16 -2.49 -8.80 -5.31
C MET A 16 -2.62 -7.28 -5.23
N LEU A 17 -1.50 -6.54 -5.19
CA LEU A 17 -1.47 -5.08 -5.16
C LEU A 17 -2.20 -4.47 -6.37
N SER A 18 -1.97 -5.03 -7.57
CA SER A 18 -2.66 -4.60 -8.79
C SER A 18 -4.17 -4.84 -8.70
N GLY A 19 -4.61 -5.95 -8.11
CA GLY A 19 -6.01 -6.23 -7.84
C GLY A 19 -6.65 -5.27 -6.83
N ILE A 20 -5.89 -4.83 -5.80
CA ILE A 20 -6.33 -3.79 -4.85
C ILE A 20 -6.56 -2.47 -5.57
N ARG A 21 -5.59 -2.06 -6.40
CA ARG A 21 -5.69 -0.84 -7.21
C ARG A 21 -6.93 -0.87 -8.09
N ALA A 22 -7.13 -1.97 -8.82
CA ALA A 22 -8.25 -2.11 -9.75
C ALA A 22 -9.62 -2.08 -9.07
N ARG A 23 -9.81 -2.87 -8.00
CA ARG A 23 -11.13 -2.96 -7.32
C ARG A 23 -11.53 -1.68 -6.56
N ASN A 24 -10.56 -0.84 -6.22
CA ASN A 24 -10.81 0.49 -5.60
C ASN A 24 -10.83 1.62 -6.63
N GLU A 25 -10.71 1.29 -7.92
CA GLU A 25 -10.71 2.23 -9.04
C GLU A 25 -9.66 3.34 -8.93
N ILE A 26 -8.49 3.02 -8.35
CA ILE A 26 -7.38 3.96 -8.29
C ILE A 26 -6.86 4.18 -9.71
N LYS A 27 -6.88 5.44 -10.14
CA LYS A 27 -6.54 5.92 -11.48
C LYS A 27 -5.32 6.84 -11.43
N PRO A 28 -4.73 7.24 -12.57
CA PRO A 28 -3.60 8.16 -12.57
C PRO A 28 -3.88 9.52 -11.91
N GLN A 29 -5.14 9.97 -11.90
CA GLN A 29 -5.58 11.23 -11.31
C GLN A 29 -6.05 11.10 -9.85
N SER A 30 -5.95 9.90 -9.26
CA SER A 30 -6.32 9.68 -7.86
C SER A 30 -5.52 10.60 -6.93
N SER A 31 -6.24 11.21 -5.99
CA SER A 31 -5.67 12.03 -4.94
C SER A 31 -4.82 11.20 -3.99
N VAL A 32 -3.73 11.81 -3.49
CA VAL A 32 -2.83 11.22 -2.51
C VAL A 32 -2.70 12.18 -1.34
N GLU A 33 -2.99 11.69 -0.13
CA GLU A 33 -2.83 12.41 1.13
C GLU A 33 -1.79 11.68 1.97
N ILE A 34 -0.68 12.36 2.29
CA ILE A 34 0.40 11.81 3.11
C ILE A 34 0.02 11.96 4.58
N LEU A 35 -0.08 10.83 5.29
CA LEU A 35 -0.43 10.79 6.72
C LEU A 35 0.82 10.74 7.62
N ALA A 36 1.89 10.11 7.16
CA ALA A 36 3.19 10.09 7.83
C ALA A 36 4.32 9.95 6.80
N ALA A 37 5.44 10.63 7.04
CA ALA A 37 6.65 10.55 6.23
C ALA A 37 7.88 10.72 7.12
N GLU A 38 8.31 9.62 7.72
CA GLU A 38 9.47 9.53 8.60
C GLU A 38 10.50 8.54 8.05
N ARG A 39 11.63 8.38 8.74
CA ARG A 39 12.76 7.56 8.28
C ARG A 39 12.41 6.09 8.04
N ASP A 40 11.54 5.54 8.87
CA ASP A 40 11.20 4.12 8.95
C ASP A 40 9.72 3.84 8.68
N ILE A 41 8.95 4.86 8.28
CA ILE A 41 7.53 4.75 7.94
C ILE A 41 7.09 5.82 6.94
N TYR A 42 6.37 5.40 5.91
CA TYR A 42 5.60 6.27 5.03
C TYR A 42 4.19 5.72 4.91
N VAL A 43 3.19 6.56 5.23
CA VAL A 43 1.77 6.22 5.16
C VAL A 43 1.07 7.23 4.27
N ALA A 44 0.34 6.73 3.27
CA ALA A 44 -0.46 7.56 2.38
C ALA A 44 -1.86 6.98 2.18
N LYS A 45 -2.85 7.86 2.11
CA LYS A 45 -4.23 7.57 1.78
C LYS A 45 -4.50 7.99 0.34
N ILE A 46 -5.02 7.07 -0.46
CA ILE A 46 -5.28 7.25 -1.90
C ILE A 46 -6.79 7.28 -2.10
N ASP A 47 -7.31 8.38 -2.65
CA ASP A 47 -8.73 8.63 -2.90
C ASP A 47 -9.67 8.44 -1.70
N GLY A 48 -9.13 8.43 -0.47
CA GLY A 48 -9.90 8.05 0.72
C GLY A 48 -10.36 6.58 0.73
N LYS A 49 -9.82 5.73 -0.15
CA LYS A 49 -10.25 4.33 -0.35
C LYS A 49 -9.20 3.30 0.07
N VAL A 50 -7.93 3.63 -0.11
CA VAL A 50 -6.81 2.73 0.21
C VAL A 50 -5.80 3.49 1.05
N ILE A 51 -5.27 2.82 2.08
CA ILE A 51 -4.11 3.29 2.83
C ILE A 51 -2.97 2.34 2.54
N THR A 52 -1.81 2.88 2.20
CA THR A 52 -0.58 2.13 1.99
C THR A 52 0.44 2.51 3.05
N LYS A 53 1.09 1.53 3.67
CA LYS A 53 2.25 1.72 4.54
C LYS A 53 3.47 1.06 3.92
N ILE A 54 4.60 1.77 3.90
CA ILE A 54 5.92 1.19 3.66
C ILE A 54 6.88 1.58 4.77
N GLY A 55 7.91 0.76 5.00
CA GLY A 55 8.92 0.94 6.03
C GLY A 55 8.86 -0.12 7.14
N SER A 56 9.97 -0.24 7.87
CA SER A 56 10.19 -1.28 8.87
C SER A 56 9.36 -1.10 10.14
N ARG A 57 8.87 0.11 10.42
CA ARG A 57 7.97 0.35 11.55
C ARG A 57 6.64 -0.37 11.30
N TYR A 58 6.30 -1.32 12.17
CA TYR A 58 5.04 -2.06 12.06
C TYR A 58 3.87 -1.30 12.65
N ASP A 59 4.10 -0.60 13.76
CA ASP A 59 3.08 0.18 14.43
C ASP A 59 2.72 1.43 13.61
N VAL A 60 1.44 1.52 13.23
CA VAL A 60 0.84 2.65 12.54
C VAL A 60 -0.01 3.52 13.47
N GLY A 61 -0.12 3.17 14.76
CA GLY A 61 -0.83 3.92 15.78
C GLY A 61 -2.23 4.37 15.33
N GLY A 62 -2.55 5.65 15.58
CA GLY A 62 -3.79 6.30 15.14
C GLY A 62 -3.79 6.82 13.71
N LEU A 63 -2.79 6.46 12.87
CA LEU A 63 -2.69 6.95 11.49
C LEU A 63 -3.76 6.33 10.57
N VAL A 64 -4.28 5.15 10.92
CA VAL A 64 -5.32 4.46 10.15
C VAL A 64 -6.69 4.81 10.75
N PRO A 65 -7.56 5.55 10.02
CA PRO A 65 -8.90 5.85 10.48
C PRO A 65 -9.75 4.58 10.67
N PRO A 66 -10.76 4.60 11.54
CA PRO A 66 -11.72 3.51 11.64
C PRO A 66 -12.43 3.28 10.29
N GLY A 67 -12.75 2.03 9.99
CA GLY A 67 -13.42 1.63 8.73
C GLY A 67 -12.48 1.08 7.66
N PHE A 68 -11.16 1.10 7.88
CA PHE A 68 -10.19 0.40 7.05
C PHE A 68 -9.84 -0.97 7.62
N CYS A 69 -9.69 -1.96 6.75
CA CYS A 69 -9.24 -3.31 7.08
C CYS A 69 -7.97 -3.64 6.30
N LEU A 70 -7.08 -4.46 6.89
CA LEU A 70 -5.87 -4.91 6.22
C LEU A 70 -6.21 -5.71 4.95
N ALA A 71 -5.78 -5.20 3.80
CA ALA A 71 -6.05 -5.83 2.50
C ALA A 71 -4.96 -6.84 2.09
N THR A 72 -3.71 -6.57 2.45
CA THR A 72 -2.54 -7.41 2.20
C THR A 72 -1.39 -6.94 3.07
N SER A 73 -0.33 -7.71 3.23
CA SER A 73 0.93 -7.26 3.82
C SER A 73 2.09 -8.11 3.32
N GLY A 74 3.30 -7.61 3.48
CA GLY A 74 4.52 -8.34 3.17
C GLY A 74 5.73 -7.70 3.84
N LYS A 75 6.93 -7.94 3.30
CA LYS A 75 8.15 -7.41 3.89
C LYS A 75 8.17 -5.89 3.77
N ASP A 76 8.10 -5.22 4.92
CA ASP A 76 8.13 -3.76 5.06
C ASP A 76 7.01 -3.02 4.31
N TYR A 77 5.87 -3.68 4.01
CA TYR A 77 4.67 -3.03 3.48
C TYR A 77 3.35 -3.62 4.02
N ALA A 78 2.31 -2.80 4.05
CA ALA A 78 0.93 -3.18 4.37
C ALA A 78 -0.08 -2.30 3.62
#